data_AF-A0A1G8NZY7-F1
#
_entry.id   AF-A0A1G8NZY7-F1
#
_cell.length_a   1.000
_cell.length_b   1.000
_cell.length_c   1.000
_cell.angle_alpha   90.00
_cell.angle_beta   90.00
_cell.angle_gamma   90.00
#
_symmetry.space_group_name_H-M   'P 1'
#
loop_
_entity.id
_entity.type
_entity.pdbx_description
1 polymer ?
#
loop_
_entity_poly.entity_id
_entity_poly.type
_entity_poly.pdbx_seq_one_letter_code
_entity_poly.pdbx_strand_id
1 'polypeptide(L)' 'MAKDSEQQVPLTREEREQIGRRTNAGFARVERAAVDEGTEAIPTGSIGQPLTEEEIRRRVGSGNFESAKNDLQSGSINS' A
#
# COMPACT_ATOMS: atom_id res chain seq x y z
N MET A 1 -2.80 -2.30 -31.83
CA MET A 1 -2.25 -3.35 -30.94
C MET A 1 -3.40 -3.95 -30.17
N ALA A 2 -3.87 -5.13 -30.59
CA ALA A 2 -4.90 -5.87 -29.86
C ALA A 2 -4.25 -6.50 -28.63
N LYS A 3 -4.86 -6.31 -27.45
CA LYS A 3 -4.45 -7.01 -26.24
C LYS A 3 -4.74 -8.49 -26.47
N ASP A 4 -3.71 -9.32 -26.44
CA ASP A 4 -3.85 -10.76 -26.33
C ASP A 4 -4.63 -11.03 -25.04
N SER A 5 -5.93 -11.25 -25.18
CA SER A 5 -6.72 -11.95 -24.18
C SER A 5 -6.15 -13.36 -24.09
N GLU A 6 -5.23 -13.57 -23.15
CA GLU A 6 -4.81 -14.90 -22.72
C GLU A 6 -6.08 -15.71 -22.48
N GLN A 7 -6.41 -16.60 -23.41
CA GLN A 7 -7.40 -17.63 -23.18
C GLN A 7 -6.84 -18.49 -22.06
N GLN A 8 -7.28 -18.24 -20.83
CA GLN A 8 -6.98 -19.09 -19.70
C GLN A 8 -7.61 -20.45 -19.98
N VAL A 9 -6.81 -21.38 -20.48
CA VAL A 9 -7.20 -22.77 -20.64
C VAL A 9 -7.64 -23.25 -19.25
N PRO A 10 -8.90 -23.72 -19.09
CA PRO A 10 -9.39 -24.14 -17.79
C PRO A 10 -8.58 -25.35 -17.33
N LEU A 11 -7.87 -25.17 -16.22
CA LEU A 11 -7.09 -26.23 -15.60
C LEU A 11 -7.98 -27.39 -15.17
N THR A 12 -7.49 -28.61 -15.38
CA THR A 12 -8.13 -29.83 -14.89
C THR A 12 -8.20 -29.85 -13.36
N ARG A 13 -9.01 -30.75 -12.79
CA ARG A 13 -9.11 -30.89 -11.33
C ARG A 13 -7.76 -31.30 -10.74
N GLU A 14 -7.09 -32.26 -11.36
CA GLU A 14 -5.79 -32.77 -10.92
C GLU A 14 -4.72 -31.67 -10.91
N GLU A 15 -4.66 -30.86 -11.97
CA GLU A 15 -3.73 -29.73 -12.06
C GLU A 15 -3.98 -28.69 -10.96
N ARG A 16 -5.24 -28.36 -10.69
CA ARG A 16 -5.60 -27.43 -9.61
C ARG A 16 -5.20 -27.96 -8.23
N GLU A 17 -5.43 -29.24 -7.97
CA GLU A 17 -5.03 -29.86 -6.71
C GLU A 17 -3.50 -29.93 -6.56
N GLN A 18 -2.77 -30.21 -7.65
CA GLN A 18 -1.31 -30.23 -7.64
C GLN A 18 -0.73 -28.84 -7.35
N ILE A 19 -1.29 -27.79 -7.97
CA ILE A 19 -0.93 -26.40 -7.70
C ILE A 19 -1.19 -26.08 -6.23
N GLY A 20 -2.37 -26.40 -5.71
CA GLY A 20 -2.72 -26.18 -4.31
C GLY A 20 -1.74 -26.85 -3.34
N ARG A 21 -1.38 -28.12 -3.58
CA ARG A 21 -0.38 -28.84 -2.76
C ARG A 21 1.00 -28.16 -2.81
N ARG A 22 1.45 -27.75 -4.00
CA ARG A 22 2.75 -27.08 -4.16
C ARG A 22 2.77 -25.73 -3.46
N THR A 23 1.71 -24.95 -3.60
CA THR A 23 1.52 -23.65 -2.96
C THR A 23 1.52 -23.76 -1.45
N ASN A 24 0.73 -24.69 -0.89
CA ASN A 24 0.70 -24.93 0.56
C ASN A 24 2.07 -25.37 1.10
N ALA A 25 2.79 -26.21 0.38
CA ALA A 25 4.15 -26.61 0.75
C ALA A 25 5.18 -25.46 0.67
N GLY A 26 4.91 -24.44 -0.14
CA GLY A 26 5.69 -23.20 -0.18
C GLY A 26 5.41 -22.32 1.03
N PHE A 27 4.14 -22.07 1.35
CA PHE A 27 3.74 -21.27 2.52
C PHE A 27 4.22 -21.91 3.83
N ALA A 28 4.05 -23.22 4.00
CA ALA A 28 4.50 -23.92 5.19
C ALA A 28 6.03 -23.82 5.44
N ARG A 29 6.83 -23.58 4.39
CA ARG A 29 8.27 -23.35 4.50
C ARG A 29 8.60 -21.93 4.98
N VAL A 30 7.83 -20.94 4.55
CA VAL A 30 8.07 -19.52 4.89
C VAL A 30 7.46 -19.16 6.24
N GLU A 31 6.27 -19.67 6.56
CA GLU A 31 5.59 -19.38 7.85
C GLU A 31 6.34 -19.91 9.08
N ARG A 32 7.13 -20.99 8.91
CA ARG A 32 7.96 -21.55 9.98
C ARG A 32 9.40 -21.08 9.95
N ALA A 33 9.77 -20.27 8.96
CA ALA A 33 11.10 -19.69 8.94
C ALA A 33 11.21 -18.74 10.13
N ALA A 34 12.14 -19.02 11.03
CA ALA A 34 12.49 -18.07 12.08
C ALA A 34 12.98 -16.79 11.40
N VAL A 35 12.32 -15.68 11.68
CA VAL A 35 12.81 -14.35 11.30
C VAL A 35 13.82 -13.92 12.34
N ASP A 36 14.90 -13.29 11.89
CA ASP A 36 15.92 -12.75 12.80
C ASP A 36 15.29 -11.74 13.74
N GLU A 37 15.72 -11.74 15.02
CA GLU A 37 15.25 -10.79 16.01
C GLU A 37 15.42 -9.35 15.50
N GLY A 38 14.31 -8.59 15.44
CA GLY A 38 14.30 -7.21 14.94
C GLY A 38 13.83 -7.05 13.49
N THR A 39 13.58 -8.13 12.74
CA THR A 39 13.01 -8.06 11.36
C THR A 39 11.62 -7.43 11.34
N GLU A 40 10.84 -7.61 12.41
CA GLU A 40 9.50 -7.02 12.60
C GLU A 40 9.53 -5.72 13.42
N ALA A 41 10.71 -5.22 13.79
CA ALA A 41 10.80 -3.99 14.57
C ALA A 41 10.45 -2.79 13.69
N ILE A 42 9.17 -2.39 13.74
CA ILE A 42 8.74 -1.12 13.15
C ILE A 42 9.52 -0.01 13.86
N PRO A 43 10.28 0.84 13.13
CA PRO A 43 10.99 1.94 13.75
C PRO A 43 9.97 2.88 14.41
N THR A 44 9.92 2.86 15.75
CA THR A 44 9.07 3.75 16.55
C THR A 44 9.75 5.09 16.87
N GLY A 45 10.92 5.33 16.28
CA GLY A 45 11.65 6.59 16.42
C GLY A 45 10.89 7.79 15.85
N SER A 46 11.35 8.98 16.19
CA SER A 46 10.78 10.23 15.68
C SER A 46 10.77 10.25 14.15
N ILE A 47 9.62 10.49 13.54
CA ILE A 47 9.37 10.43 12.09
C ILE A 47 9.93 11.67 11.35
N GLY A 48 10.95 12.32 11.90
CA GLY A 48 11.50 13.60 11.45
C GLY A 48 10.97 14.80 12.22
N GLN A 49 11.53 15.97 11.93
CA GLN A 49 11.07 17.24 12.50
C GLN A 49 9.79 17.71 11.79
N PRO A 50 8.85 18.36 12.50
CA PRO A 50 7.71 18.99 11.86
C PRO A 50 8.18 20.03 10.84
N LEU A 51 7.48 20.12 9.71
CA LEU A 51 7.77 21.15 8.71
C LEU A 51 7.44 22.53 9.26
N THR A 52 8.23 23.54 8.89
CA THR A 52 7.90 24.94 9.20
C THR A 52 6.68 25.39 8.41
N GLU A 53 5.95 26.40 8.91
CA GLU A 53 4.80 26.95 8.20
C GLU A 53 5.16 27.45 6.78
N GLU A 54 6.35 28.01 6.61
CA GLU A 54 6.85 28.45 5.31
C GLU A 54 7.02 27.28 4.33
N GLU A 55 7.56 26.16 4.81
CA GLU A 55 7.74 24.95 3.99
C GLU A 55 6.39 24.34 3.61
N ILE A 56 5.45 24.30 4.55
CA ILE A 56 4.09 23.84 4.28
C ILE A 56 3.43 24.77 3.24
N ARG A 57 3.49 26.10 3.45
CA ARG A 57 2.93 27.10 2.54
C ARG A 57 3.53 27.01 1.14
N ARG A 58 4.83 26.74 1.02
CA ARG A 58 5.50 26.50 -0.27
C ARG A 58 4.98 25.25 -0.96
N ARG A 59 4.73 24.17 -0.23
CA ARG A 59 4.28 22.87 -0.79
C ARG A 59 2.81 22.88 -1.20
N VAL A 60 1.93 23.37 -0.32
CA VAL A 60 0.47 23.30 -0.55
C VAL A 60 -0.07 24.54 -1.26
N GLY A 61 0.70 25.62 -1.29
CA GLY A 61 0.28 26.94 -1.78
C GLY A 61 -0.41 27.78 -0.70
N SER A 62 -0.29 29.10 -0.79
CA SER A 62 -0.84 30.03 0.22
C SER A 62 -2.36 29.94 0.37
N GLY A 63 -3.09 29.79 -0.73
CA GLY A 63 -4.55 29.65 -0.69
C GLY A 63 -4.99 28.42 0.12
N ASN A 64 -4.43 27.25 -0.20
CA ASN A 64 -4.75 26.01 0.52
C ASN A 64 -4.27 26.04 1.98
N PHE A 65 -3.10 26.66 2.24
CA PHE A 65 -2.56 26.77 3.59
C PHE A 65 -3.49 27.58 4.52
N GLU A 66 -4.00 28.71 4.04
CA GLU A 66 -4.92 29.55 4.83
C GLU A 66 -6.35 28.95 4.88
N SER A 67 -6.79 28.28 3.81
CA SER A 67 -8.04 27.51 3.78
C SER A 67 -8.07 26.37 4.79
N ALA A 68 -6.99 25.60 4.89
CA ALA A 68 -6.87 24.49 5.82
C ALA A 68 -6.90 24.91 7.31
N LYS A 69 -6.60 26.18 7.62
CA LYS A 69 -6.73 26.74 8.96
C LYS A 69 -8.18 27.04 9.36
N ASN A 70 -9.10 27.06 8.39
CA ASN A 70 -10.52 27.36 8.60
C ASN A 70 -11.37 26.12 8.30
N ASP A 71 -11.63 25.32 9.34
CA ASP A 71 -12.41 24.06 9.30
C ASP A 71 -13.90 24.24 8.87
N LEU A 72 -14.35 25.49 8.72
CA LEU A 72 -15.69 25.83 8.24
C LEU A 72 -15.81 25.83 6.70
N GLN A 73 -14.72 25.61 5.97
CA GLN A 73 -14.78 25.49 4.51
C GLN A 73 -15.32 24.12 4.10
N SER A 74 -16.64 24.05 3.94
CA SER A 74 -17.30 22.95 3.22
C SER A 74 -16.84 22.98 1.76
N GLY A 75 -15.89 22.11 1.42
CA GLY A 75 -15.44 21.88 0.05
C GLY A 75 -16.52 21.17 -0.78
N SER A 76 -17.61 21.86 -1.10
CA SER A 76 -18.56 21.38 -2.10
C SER A 76 -17.97 21.66 -3.50
N ILE A 77 -17.34 20.64 -4.09
CA ILE A 77 -16.75 20.70 -5.44
C ILE A 77 -17.84 20.57 -6.54
N ASN A 78 -19.09 20.30 -6.17
CA ASN A 78 -20.21 20.24 -7.10
C ASN A 78 -21.40 21.04 -6.55
N SER A 79 -21.64 22.23 -7.10
CA SER A 79 -22.92 22.95 -7.01
C SER A 79 -23.50 23.08 -8.41
#